data_AF-C8X906-F1
#
_entry.id   AF-C8X906-F1
#
_cell.length_a   1.000
_cell.length_b   1.000
_cell.length_c   1.000
_cell.angle_alpha   90.00
_cell.angle_beta   90.00
_cell.angle_gamma   90.00
#
_symmetry.space_group_name_H-M   'P 1'
#
loop_
_entity.id
_entity.type
_entity.pdbx_description
1 polymer ?
#
loop_
_entity_poly.entity_id
_entity_poly.type
_entity_poly.pdbx_seq_one_letter_code
_entity_poly.pdbx_strand_id
1 'polypeptide(L)'
;MSSVQYSLCSTAGLDAVTDTPDAAAATLVRHLSEAGTSRSVDWMITGPGDRVHHGRFSPPVVGSSAAAVADHVDAVHGQLLRDAARLMYVGSPRRR
;
A
#
# COMPACT_ATOMS: atom_id res chain seq x y z
N MET A 1 -10.67 -15.53 -14.06
CA MET A 1 -10.22 -14.13 -13.85
C MET A 1 -9.30 -14.16 -12.65
N SER A 2 -8.03 -13.77 -12.80
CA SER A 2 -7.11 -13.72 -11.66
C SER A 2 -7.65 -12.75 -10.63
N SER A 3 -7.86 -13.20 -9.39
CA SER A 3 -8.34 -12.34 -8.31
C SER A 3 -7.26 -11.30 -8.01
N VAL A 4 -7.63 -10.02 -8.05
CA VAL A 4 -6.71 -8.89 -7.81
C VAL A 4 -6.64 -8.67 -6.30
N GLN A 5 -5.91 -9.55 -5.61
CA GLN A 5 -5.76 -9.46 -4.16
C GLN A 5 -4.47 -8.76 -3.79
N TYR A 6 -4.55 -7.91 -2.77
CA TYR A 6 -3.43 -7.25 -2.11
C TYR A 6 -3.37 -7.77 -0.68
N SER A 7 -2.25 -8.40 -0.32
CA SER A 7 -1.98 -8.84 1.06
C SER A 7 -1.06 -7.83 1.73
N LEU A 8 -1.42 -7.35 2.90
CA LEU A 8 -0.70 -6.34 3.67
C LEU A 8 -0.24 -6.95 4.99
N CYS A 9 1.02 -6.72 5.35
CA CYS A 9 1.51 -7.04 6.68
C CYS A 9 2.45 -5.96 7.21
N SER A 10 2.63 -5.90 8.54
CA SER A 10 3.56 -4.96 9.18
C SER A 10 4.22 -5.53 10.43
N THR A 11 5.34 -4.94 10.83
CA THR A 11 6.01 -5.24 12.11
C THR A 11 5.21 -4.77 13.34
N ALA A 12 4.15 -4.00 13.13
CA ALA A 12 3.22 -3.58 14.16
C ALA A 12 1.94 -4.42 14.21
N GLY A 13 1.92 -5.60 13.58
CA GLY A 13 0.83 -6.57 13.69
C GLY A 13 -0.31 -6.34 12.70
N LEU A 14 -0.09 -5.59 11.62
CA LEU A 14 -1.01 -5.61 10.49
C LEU A 14 -0.91 -6.98 9.80
N ASP A 15 -2.06 -7.58 9.54
CA ASP A 15 -2.25 -8.70 8.62
C ASP A 15 -3.65 -8.55 8.01
N ALA A 16 -3.71 -8.20 6.72
CA ALA A 16 -4.96 -7.87 6.05
C ALA A 16 -4.91 -8.22 4.56
N VAL A 17 -6.08 -8.51 3.99
CA VAL A 17 -6.24 -8.73 2.54
C VAL A 17 -7.31 -7.79 2.01
N THR A 18 -7.04 -7.17 0.87
CA THR A 18 -7.95 -6.23 0.20
C THR A 18 -8.01 -6.48 -1.30
N ASP A 19 -9.13 -6.14 -1.94
CA ASP A 19 -9.36 -6.44 -3.37
C ASP A 19 -9.04 -5.27 -4.31
N THR A 20 -8.66 -4.10 -3.78
CA THR A 20 -8.36 -2.91 -4.59
C THR A 20 -7.13 -2.17 -4.07
N PRO A 21 -6.40 -1.45 -4.96
CA PRO A 21 -5.29 -0.60 -4.54
C PRO A 21 -5.74 0.50 -3.57
N ASP A 22 -6.96 1.02 -3.73
CA ASP A 22 -7.54 2.03 -2.84
C ASP A 22 -7.80 1.48 -1.44
N ALA A 23 -8.35 0.27 -1.34
CA ALA A 23 -8.59 -0.39 -0.06
C ALA A 23 -7.28 -0.75 0.65
N ALA A 24 -6.26 -1.16 -0.11
CA ALA A 24 -4.92 -1.41 0.42
C ALA A 24 -4.32 -0.11 1.00
N ALA A 25 -4.39 1.00 0.24
CA ALA A 25 -3.92 2.30 0.69
C ALA A 25 -4.67 2.78 1.94
N ALA A 26 -6.00 2.72 1.95
CA ALA A 26 -6.82 3.11 3.10
C ALA A 26 -6.51 2.28 4.36
N THR A 27 -6.29 0.97 4.19
CA THR A 27 -5.89 0.07 5.28
C THR A 27 -4.52 0.46 5.83
N LEU A 28 -3.56 0.79 4.97
CA LEU A 28 -2.24 1.24 5.39
C LEU A 28 -2.29 2.60 6.10
N VAL A 29 -3.06 3.59 5.59
CA VAL A 29 -3.27 4.89 6.25
C VAL A 29 -3.79 4.70 7.67
N ARG A 30 -4.86 3.91 7.82
CA ARG A 30 -5.47 3.65 9.13
C ARG A 30 -4.45 3.02 10.07
N HIS A 31 -3.76 1.98 9.61
CA HIS A 31 -2.78 1.27 10.43
C HIS A 31 -1.61 2.16 10.87
N LEU A 32 -1.02 2.95 9.95
CA LEU A 32 0.09 3.84 10.27
C LEU A 32 -0.35 5.02 11.15
N SER A 33 -1.59 5.48 11.03
CA SER A 33 -2.15 6.51 11.91
C SER A 33 -2.32 6.01 13.35
N GLU A 34 -2.58 4.72 13.54
CA GLU A 34 -2.72 4.09 14.87
C GLU A 34 -1.35 3.70 15.43
N ALA A 35 -0.59 2.87 14.69
CA ALA A 35 0.63 2.23 15.15
C ALA A 35 1.90 3.05 14.93
N GLY A 36 1.89 3.95 13.95
CA GLY A 36 3.05 4.76 13.54
C GLY A 36 3.26 6.01 14.39
N THR A 37 2.44 6.25 15.41
CA THR A 37 2.52 7.45 16.26
C THR A 37 3.69 7.44 17.24
N SER A 38 4.13 6.27 17.68
CA SER A 38 5.10 6.11 18.77
C SER A 38 6.39 5.41 18.34
N ARG A 39 6.38 4.70 17.22
CA ARG A 39 7.52 3.93 16.73
C ARG A 39 7.52 3.83 15.22
N SER A 40 8.69 3.52 14.65
CA SER A 40 8.75 3.12 13.25
C SER A 40 7.95 1.85 13.00
N VAL A 41 7.32 1.77 11.84
CA VAL A 41 6.56 0.61 11.37
C VAL A 41 7.07 0.22 9.99
N ASP A 42 7.62 -0.99 9.89
CA ASP A 42 7.93 -1.60 8.60
C ASP A 42 6.67 -2.29 8.08
N TRP A 43 6.40 -2.14 6.79
CA TRP A 43 5.21 -2.69 6.15
C TRP A 43 5.56 -3.29 4.79
N MET A 44 4.71 -4.21 4.35
CA MET A 44 4.79 -4.85 3.05
C MET A 44 3.38 -5.02 2.47
N ILE A 45 3.25 -4.81 1.17
CA ILE A 45 2.05 -5.06 0.37
C ILE A 45 2.46 -5.97 -0.79
N THR A 46 1.89 -7.16 -0.84
CA THR A 46 2.01 -8.08 -1.99
C THR A 46 0.76 -7.94 -2.84
N GLY A 47 0.91 -7.37 -4.03
CA GLY A 47 -0.15 -7.20 -5.01
C GLY A 47 -0.12 -8.27 -6.12
N PRO A 48 -1.02 -8.16 -7.10
CA PRO A 48 -1.16 -9.15 -8.16
C PRO A 48 0.08 -9.23 -9.06
N GLY A 49 0.39 -10.44 -9.53
CA GLY A 49 1.60 -10.72 -10.30
C GLY A 49 2.86 -10.68 -9.45
N ASP A 50 2.74 -11.08 -8.18
CA ASP A 50 3.81 -11.17 -7.17
C ASP A 50 4.59 -9.85 -6.99
N ARG A 51 3.91 -8.72 -7.22
CA ARG A 51 4.50 -7.40 -7.06
C ARG A 51 4.55 -7.04 -5.59
N VAL A 52 5.73 -6.76 -5.08
CA VAL A 52 5.94 -6.45 -3.68
C VAL A 52 6.32 -4.99 -3.51
N HIS A 53 5.54 -4.26 -2.72
CA HIS A 53 5.88 -2.94 -2.20
C HIS A 53 6.20 -3.09 -0.72
N HIS A 54 7.25 -2.44 -0.26
CA HIS A 54 7.58 -2.41 1.16
C HIS A 54 8.16 -1.06 1.50
N GLY A 55 8.13 -0.73 2.78
CA GLY A 55 8.71 0.50 3.27
C GLY A 55 8.70 0.57 4.78
N ARG A 56 9.29 1.63 5.29
CA ARG A 56 9.32 1.94 6.70
C ARG A 56 8.74 3.32 6.91
N PHE A 57 7.65 3.40 7.67
CA PHE A 57 7.16 4.67 8.17
C PHE A 57 7.87 4.98 9.48
N SER A 58 8.34 6.23 9.64
CA SER A 58 8.87 6.71 10.91
C SER A 58 8.14 7.99 11.29
N PRO A 59 7.54 8.08 12.49
CA PRO A 59 6.85 9.29 12.91
C PRO A 59 7.81 10.49 12.90
N PRO A 60 7.36 11.66 12.45
CA PRO A 60 8.16 12.87 12.51
C PRO A 60 8.38 13.28 13.98
N VAL A 61 9.57 13.79 14.30
CA VAL A 61 9.88 14.35 15.63
C VAL A 61 9.19 15.70 15.84
N VAL A 62 8.97 16.44 14.75
CA VAL A 62 8.32 17.76 14.74
C VAL A 62 7.34 17.81 13.57
N GLY A 63 6.13 18.34 13.80
CA GLY A 63 5.09 18.46 12.78
C GLY A 63 3.93 17.47 12.96
N SER A 64 3.03 17.45 11.98
CA SER A 64 1.81 16.61 12.04
C SER A 64 2.10 15.18 11.59
N SER A 65 1.93 14.22 12.49
CA SER A 65 2.00 12.78 12.15
C SER A 65 0.96 12.39 11.10
N ALA A 66 -0.22 13.01 11.10
CA ALA A 66 -1.28 12.70 10.13
C ALA A 66 -0.88 13.12 8.71
N ALA A 67 -0.26 14.30 8.55
CA ALA A 67 0.24 14.76 7.25
C ALA A 67 1.37 13.84 6.74
N ALA A 68 2.31 13.47 7.63
CA ALA A 68 3.39 12.56 7.28
C ALA A 68 2.88 11.16 6.86
N VAL A 69 1.84 10.63 7.53
CA VAL A 69 1.20 9.37 7.11
C VAL A 69 0.54 9.53 5.75
N ALA A 70 -0.20 10.63 5.52
CA ALA A 70 -0.87 10.87 4.24
C ALA A 70 0.13 10.94 3.08
N ASP A 71 1.20 11.73 3.21
CA ASP A 71 2.24 11.87 2.19
C ASP A 71 2.94 10.53 1.92
N HIS A 72 3.24 9.79 3.00
CA HIS A 72 3.88 8.48 2.88
C HIS A 72 3.00 7.49 2.12
N VAL A 73 1.70 7.44 2.42
CA VAL A 73 0.79 6.49 1.76
C VAL A 73 0.40 6.94 0.37
N ASP A 74 0.32 8.23 0.06
CA ASP A 74 0.03 8.74 -1.29
C ASP A 74 1.08 8.25 -2.32
N ALA A 75 2.36 8.27 -1.93
CA ALA A 75 3.43 7.73 -2.75
C ALA A 75 3.26 6.23 -3.07
N VAL A 76 2.81 5.45 -2.08
CA VAL A 76 2.54 4.00 -2.23
C VAL A 76 1.30 3.78 -3.08
N HIS A 77 0.22 4.51 -2.82
CA HIS A 77 -1.05 4.42 -3.55
C HIS A 77 -0.84 4.69 -5.04
N GLY A 78 -0.06 5.72 -5.39
CA GLY A 78 0.30 6.00 -6.78
C GLY A 78 1.07 4.85 -7.46
N GLN A 79 1.88 4.09 -6.73
CA GLN A 79 2.54 2.89 -7.27
C GLN A 79 1.55 1.75 -7.49
N LEU A 80 0.68 1.48 -6.52
CA LEU A 80 -0.35 0.44 -6.62
C LEU A 80 -1.29 0.68 -7.80
N LEU A 81 -1.70 1.93 -8.04
CA LEU A 81 -2.52 2.33 -9.18
C LEU A 81 -1.80 2.12 -10.52
N ARG A 82 -0.51 2.48 -10.61
CA ARG A 82 0.29 2.25 -11.82
C ARG A 82 0.42 0.76 -12.14
N ASP A 83 0.56 -0.06 -11.12
CA ASP A 83 0.72 -1.51 -11.28
C ASP A 83 -0.60 -2.19 -11.66
N ALA A 84 -1.71 -1.77 -11.06
CA ALA A 84 -3.06 -2.17 -11.47
C ALA A 84 -3.32 -1.79 -12.95
N ALA A 85 -2.98 -0.56 -13.35
CA ALA A 85 -3.15 -0.10 -14.73
C ALA A 85 -2.29 -0.90 -15.72
N ARG A 86 -1.05 -1.26 -15.36
CA ARG A 86 -0.18 -2.12 -16.19
C ARG A 86 -0.79 -3.49 -16.41
N LEU A 87 -1.38 -4.10 -15.39
CA LEU A 87 -2.02 -5.41 -15.51
C LEU A 87 -3.21 -5.36 -16.48
N MET A 88 -4.02 -4.30 -16.42
CA MET A 88 -5.12 -4.10 -17.36
C MET A 88 -4.64 -3.90 -18.81
N TYR A 89 -3.55 -3.15 -18.99
CA TYR A 89 -3.01 -2.85 -20.32
C TYR A 89 -2.31 -4.05 -20.97
N VAL A 90 -1.49 -4.79 -20.21
CA VAL A 90 -0.76 -5.97 -20.70
C VAL A 90 -1.72 -7.16 -20.96
N GLY A 91 -2.84 -7.23 -20.25
CA GLY A 91 -3.90 -8.22 -20.48
C GLY A 91 -4.80 -7.94 -21.69
N SER A 92 -4.64 -6.80 -22.38
CA SER A 92 -5.41 -6.49 -23.59
C SER A 92 -4.73 -7.12 -24.81
N PRO A 93 -5.37 -8.08 -25.52
CA PRO A 93 -4.81 -8.57 -26.77
C PRO A 93 -4.75 -7.38 -27.74
N ARG A 94 -3.55 -7.07 -28.24
CA ARG A 94 -3.38 -6.14 -29.37
C ARG A 94 -4.24 -6.66 -30.51
N ARG A 95 -5.41 -6.06 -30.74
CA ARG A 95 -6.15 -6.22 -31.99
C ARG A 95 -5.27 -5.64 -33.10
N ARG A 96 -4.57 -6.54 -33.81
CA ARG A 96 -4.11 -6.28 -35.17
C ARG A 96 -5.27 -6.48 -36.13
#